data_AF-A0A7V0NNQ2-F1
#
_entry.id   AF-A0A7V0NNQ2-F1
#
_cell.length_a   1.000
_cell.length_b   1.000
_cell.length_c   1.000
_cell.angle_alpha   90.00
_cell.angle_beta   90.00
_cell.angle_gamma   90.00
#
_symmetry.space_group_name_H-M   'P 1'
#
loop_
_entity.id
_entity.type
_entity.pdbx_description
1 polymer ?
#
loop_
_entity_poly.entity_id
_entity_poly.type
_entity_poly.pdbx_seq_one_letter_code
_entity_poly.pdbx_strand_id
1 'polypeptide(L)'
;MVNRDTSGGLLDVVGLVENACNLSRDHLAEMAESEMEPDLPQESLVIPVQEILAEAVPRAGATHVTVVSKAEAYRASIPIGVLVDRGRMVMAQDGSVRLLVPEGRTMCWNVKDVATLRVTVGKELDDVDDNPTH
;
A
#
# COMPACT_ATOMS: atom_id res chain seq x y z
N MET A 1 23.09 -16.27 -21.96
CA MET A 1 22.81 -16.18 -20.52
C MET A 1 21.88 -15.00 -20.32
N VAL A 2 20.60 -15.25 -20.09
CA VAL A 2 19.64 -14.19 -19.76
C VAL A 2 19.26 -14.44 -18.31
N ASN A 3 19.91 -13.72 -17.38
CA ASN A 3 19.44 -13.69 -16.00
C ASN A 3 18.12 -12.92 -16.02
N ARG A 4 17.02 -13.67 -16.10
CA ARG A 4 15.73 -13.19 -15.62
C ARG A 4 15.82 -13.31 -14.11
N ASP A 5 16.21 -12.24 -13.43
CA ASP A 5 15.89 -12.07 -12.02
C ASP A 5 14.36 -12.07 -11.94
N THR A 6 13.78 -13.24 -11.70
CA THR A 6 12.44 -13.38 -11.11
C THR A 6 12.54 -13.01 -9.64
N SER A 7 12.91 -11.76 -9.35
CA SER A 7 12.52 -11.12 -8.11
C SER A 7 11.05 -10.80 -8.27
N GLY A 8 10.19 -11.77 -7.92
CA GLY A 8 8.74 -11.70 -8.02
C GLY A 8 8.16 -10.68 -7.04
N GLY A 9 8.42 -9.40 -7.31
CA GLY A 9 7.88 -8.29 -6.56
C GLY A 9 6.37 -8.29 -6.55
N LEU A 10 5.81 -8.18 -5.35
CA LEU A 10 4.38 -8.13 -5.13
C LEU A 10 3.88 -6.69 -4.99
N LEU A 11 4.70 -5.82 -4.38
CA LEU A 11 4.38 -4.43 -4.12
C LEU A 11 5.58 -3.52 -4.41
N ASP A 12 5.38 -2.54 -5.28
CA ASP A 12 6.36 -1.50 -5.55
C ASP A 12 6.16 -0.30 -4.63
N VAL A 13 7.23 0.21 -4.02
CA VAL A 13 7.23 1.50 -3.32
C VAL A 13 8.18 2.45 -4.02
N VAL A 14 7.62 3.50 -4.63
CA VAL A 14 8.34 4.41 -5.53
C VAL A 14 7.98 5.87 -5.30
N GLY A 15 8.60 6.78 -6.04
CA GLY A 15 8.33 8.21 -5.98
C GLY A 15 9.30 8.94 -5.05
N LEU A 16 8.76 9.78 -4.16
CA LEU A 16 9.54 10.64 -3.27
C LEU A 16 10.03 9.90 -2.02
N VAL A 17 10.84 8.87 -2.24
CA VAL A 17 11.45 8.00 -1.22
C VAL A 17 12.97 8.03 -1.35
N GLU A 18 13.69 7.72 -0.27
CA GLU A 18 15.15 7.54 -0.33
C GLU A 18 15.48 6.17 -0.94
N ASN A 19 14.74 5.13 -0.55
CA ASN A 19 14.95 3.76 -0.97
C ASN A 19 13.72 3.24 -1.73
N ALA A 20 13.67 3.47 -3.04
CA ALA A 20 12.65 2.82 -3.86
C ALA A 20 12.86 1.30 -3.80
N CYS A 21 11.82 0.55 -3.46
CA CYS A 21 11.92 -0.88 -3.20
C CYS A 21 10.80 -1.66 -3.88
N ASN A 22 11.10 -2.92 -4.16
CA ASN A 22 10.18 -3.89 -4.75
C ASN A 22 10.06 -5.03 -3.73
N LEU A 23 8.95 -5.05 -2.99
CA LEU A 23 8.75 -5.95 -1.85
C LEU A 23 8.17 -7.28 -2.33
N SER A 24 8.85 -8.37 -1.98
CA SER A 24 8.38 -9.73 -2.25
C SER A 24 7.34 -10.17 -1.22
N ARG A 25 6.65 -11.28 -1.51
CA ARG A 25 5.73 -11.93 -0.55
C ARG A 25 6.41 -12.24 0.78
N ASP A 26 7.59 -12.86 0.73
CA ASP A 26 8.29 -13.31 1.94
C ASP A 26 8.70 -12.11 2.80
N HIS A 27 9.15 -11.04 2.17
CA HIS A 27 9.54 -9.81 2.87
C HIS A 27 8.33 -9.10 3.50
N LEU A 28 7.19 -9.04 2.79
CA LEU A 28 5.94 -8.54 3.37
C LEU A 28 5.46 -9.42 4.54
N ALA A 29 5.72 -10.73 4.48
CA ALA A 29 5.37 -11.63 5.57
C ALA A 29 6.25 -11.42 6.82
N GLU A 30 7.52 -11.01 6.65
CA GLU A 30 8.40 -10.63 7.76
C GLU A 30 7.94 -9.34 8.47
N MET A 31 7.30 -8.43 7.72
CA MET A 31 6.72 -7.18 8.24
C MET A 31 5.31 -7.38 8.85
N ALA A 32 4.71 -8.56 8.68
CA ALA A 32 3.34 -8.79 9.09
C ALA A 32 3.21 -8.86 10.61
N GLU A 33 2.19 -8.19 11.14
CA GLU A 33 1.81 -8.31 12.53
C GLU A 33 0.89 -9.53 12.70
N SER A 34 1.05 -10.24 13.82
CA SER A 34 0.12 -11.30 14.21
C SER A 34 -1.16 -10.68 14.80
N GLU A 35 -1.89 -9.93 13.99
CA GLU A 35 -3.22 -9.42 14.34
C GLU A 35 -4.29 -10.39 13.83
N MET A 36 -5.10 -10.92 14.74
CA MET A 36 -6.35 -11.60 14.39
C MET A 36 -7.42 -10.53 14.15
N GLU A 37 -7.48 -10.01 12.94
CA GLU A 37 -8.61 -9.17 12.49
C GLU A 37 -9.81 -10.09 12.21
N PRO A 38 -10.92 -9.98 12.98
CA PRO A 38 -12.05 -10.91 12.89
C PRO A 38 -12.78 -10.86 11.53
N ASP A 39 -12.64 -9.75 10.80
CA ASP A 39 -13.29 -9.52 9.51
C ASP A 39 -12.42 -9.89 8.31
N LEU A 40 -11.20 -10.41 8.54
CA LEU A 40 -10.31 -10.87 7.47
C LEU A 40 -10.42 -12.39 7.27
N PRO A 41 -10.16 -12.88 6.04
CA PRO A 41 -10.01 -14.31 5.80
C PRO A 41 -8.95 -14.87 6.75
N GLN A 42 -9.22 -16.04 7.35
CA GLN A 42 -8.45 -16.66 8.45
C GLN A 42 -6.94 -16.93 8.19
N GLU A 43 -6.41 -16.51 7.05
CA GLU A 43 -5.05 -16.78 6.60
C GLU A 43 -4.42 -15.57 5.87
N SER A 44 -4.96 -14.37 6.09
CA SER A 44 -4.40 -13.13 5.53
C SER A 44 -3.34 -12.57 6.47
N LEU A 45 -2.26 -12.06 5.90
CA LEU A 45 -1.26 -11.30 6.66
C LEU A 45 -1.65 -9.83 6.66
N VAL A 46 -1.56 -9.20 7.83
CA VAL A 46 -1.81 -7.78 8.02
C VAL A 46 -0.46 -7.09 8.22
N ILE A 47 -0.16 -6.14 7.34
CA ILE A 47 1.10 -5.39 7.34
C ILE A 47 0.76 -3.91 7.56
N PRO A 48 1.23 -3.28 8.64
CA PRO A 48 1.10 -1.83 8.79
C PRO A 48 1.78 -1.10 7.63
N VAL A 49 1.09 -0.13 7.02
CA VAL A 49 1.69 0.69 5.96
C VAL A 49 2.89 1.47 6.49
N GLN A 50 2.91 1.77 7.80
CA GLN A 50 4.07 2.36 8.46
C GLN A 50 5.35 1.54 8.26
N GLU A 51 5.32 0.21 8.43
CA GLU A 51 6.51 -0.63 8.27
C GLU A 51 7.02 -0.62 6.83
N ILE A 52 6.10 -0.67 5.86
CA ILE A 52 6.43 -0.58 4.44
C ILE A 52 7.08 0.77 4.10
N LEU A 53 6.54 1.87 4.65
CA LEU A 53 7.11 3.20 4.44
C LEU A 53 8.41 3.40 5.23
N ALA A 54 8.59 2.77 6.38
CA ALA A 54 9.84 2.84 7.13
C ALA A 54 11.02 2.25 6.32
N GLU A 55 10.79 1.17 5.58
CA GLU A 55 11.78 0.58 4.67
C GLU A 55 12.12 1.53 3.50
N ALA A 56 11.10 2.14 2.90
CA ALA A 56 11.29 3.02 1.75
C ALA A 56 11.87 4.41 2.12
N VAL A 57 11.67 4.85 3.36
CA VAL A 57 12.08 6.15 3.91
C VAL A 57 11.58 7.33 3.05
N PRO A 58 10.31 7.77 3.19
CA PRO A 58 9.78 8.95 2.54
C PRO A 58 10.66 10.18 2.77
N ARG A 59 10.99 10.91 1.69
CA ARG A 59 11.83 12.12 1.81
C ARG A 59 11.06 13.25 2.49
N ALA A 60 11.81 14.19 3.06
CA ALA A 60 11.27 15.45 3.57
C ALA A 60 10.45 16.17 2.46
N GLY A 61 9.18 16.45 2.75
CA GLY A 61 8.23 17.05 1.81
C GLY A 61 7.21 16.07 1.20
N ALA A 62 7.37 14.76 1.39
CA ALA A 62 6.33 13.79 1.10
C ALA A 62 5.10 14.07 1.97
N THR A 63 3.92 14.16 1.37
CA THR A 63 2.67 14.41 2.10
C THR A 63 1.56 13.43 1.77
N HIS A 64 1.66 12.72 0.64
CA HIS A 64 0.65 11.78 0.18
C HIS A 64 1.30 10.50 -0.34
N VAL A 65 0.48 9.44 -0.40
CA VAL A 65 0.77 8.21 -1.12
C VAL A 65 -0.37 7.95 -2.08
N THR A 66 -0.06 7.91 -3.36
CA THR A 66 -0.98 7.42 -4.39
C THR A 66 -0.87 5.90 -4.46
N VAL A 67 -1.93 5.23 -4.02
CA VAL A 67 -2.08 3.78 -4.01
C VAL A 67 -2.66 3.37 -5.36
N VAL A 68 -1.98 2.49 -6.07
CA VAL A 68 -2.33 2.08 -7.44
C VAL A 68 -2.59 0.58 -7.47
N SER A 69 -3.74 0.19 -8.01
CA SER A 69 -4.08 -1.21 -8.24
C SER A 69 -3.33 -1.80 -9.44
N LYS A 70 -3.31 -3.14 -9.53
CA LYS A 70 -2.80 -3.89 -10.68
C LYS A 70 -3.45 -3.38 -11.96
N ALA A 71 -2.66 -3.34 -13.03
CA ALA A 71 -3.03 -2.78 -14.33
C ALA A 71 -3.40 -1.28 -14.30
N GLU A 72 -3.08 -0.56 -13.21
CA GLU A 72 -3.39 0.86 -13.01
C GLU A 72 -4.88 1.22 -13.16
N ALA A 73 -5.77 0.25 -12.90
CA ALA A 73 -7.21 0.41 -13.10
C ALA A 73 -7.89 1.29 -12.06
N TYR A 74 -7.25 1.54 -10.92
CA TYR A 74 -7.76 2.36 -9.83
C TYR A 74 -6.61 3.01 -9.05
N ARG A 75 -6.82 4.27 -8.64
CA ARG A 75 -5.87 5.07 -7.88
C ARG A 75 -6.57 5.78 -6.74
N ALA A 76 -5.95 5.80 -5.57
CA ALA A 76 -6.38 6.61 -4.43
C ALA A 76 -5.18 7.37 -3.86
N SER A 77 -5.26 8.70 -3.81
CA SER A 77 -4.23 9.56 -3.21
C SER A 77 -4.62 9.89 -1.77
N ILE A 78 -3.85 9.36 -0.83
CA ILE A 78 -4.19 9.38 0.60
C ILE A 78 -3.08 10.12 1.36
N PRO A 79 -3.42 11.00 2.32
CA PRO A 79 -2.40 11.65 3.15
C PRO A 79 -1.51 10.64 3.87
N ILE A 80 -0.19 10.85 3.83
CA ILE A 80 0.78 9.91 4.38
C ILE A 80 0.57 9.67 5.87
N GLY A 81 0.22 10.72 6.63
CA GLY A 81 -0.07 10.62 8.06
C GLY A 81 -1.26 9.71 8.38
N VAL A 82 -2.27 9.65 7.50
CA VAL A 82 -3.41 8.74 7.68
C VAL A 82 -2.96 7.30 7.47
N LEU A 83 -2.14 7.04 6.46
CA LEU A 83 -1.65 5.69 6.19
C LEU A 83 -0.65 5.19 7.24
N VAL A 84 0.21 6.06 7.75
CA VAL A 84 1.12 5.70 8.85
C VAL A 84 0.33 5.35 10.10
N ASP A 85 -0.68 6.15 10.46
CA ASP A 85 -1.50 5.94 11.66
C ASP A 85 -2.39 4.69 11.54
N ARG A 86 -3.06 4.50 10.40
CA ARG A 86 -4.20 3.56 10.27
C ARG A 86 -4.12 2.62 9.10
N GLY A 87 -3.27 2.90 8.12
CA GLY A 87 -3.18 2.12 6.89
C GLY A 87 -2.69 0.71 7.18
N ARG A 88 -3.40 -0.28 6.64
CA ARG A 88 -3.05 -1.70 6.72
C ARG A 88 -3.07 -2.31 5.31
N MET A 89 -1.99 -2.95 4.92
CA MET A 89 -1.95 -3.80 3.74
C MET A 89 -2.34 -5.21 4.17
N VAL A 90 -3.33 -5.78 3.50
CA VAL A 90 -3.75 -7.16 3.74
C VAL A 90 -3.33 -7.99 2.54
N MET A 91 -2.45 -8.95 2.79
CA MET A 91 -2.00 -9.92 1.79
C MET A 91 -2.72 -11.24 1.99
N ALA A 92 -3.48 -11.66 0.98
CA ALA A 92 -4.14 -12.97 0.97
C ALA A 92 -3.18 -14.08 0.52
N GLN A 93 -3.57 -15.34 0.76
CA GLN A 93 -2.75 -16.50 0.39
C GLN A 93 -2.45 -16.61 -1.11
N ASP A 94 -3.33 -16.10 -1.96
CA ASP A 94 -3.15 -16.07 -3.42
C ASP A 94 -2.15 -14.99 -3.88
N GLY A 95 -1.63 -14.18 -2.95
CA GLY A 95 -0.72 -13.07 -3.23
C GLY A 95 -1.44 -11.80 -3.69
N SER A 96 -2.76 -11.73 -3.62
CA SER A 96 -3.47 -10.45 -3.77
C SER A 96 -3.19 -9.57 -2.54
N VAL A 97 -2.92 -8.30 -2.78
CA VAL A 97 -2.69 -7.29 -1.74
C VAL A 97 -3.82 -6.28 -1.83
N ARG A 98 -4.37 -5.88 -0.69
CA ARG A 98 -5.36 -4.80 -0.62
C ARG A 98 -4.97 -3.80 0.46
N LEU A 99 -5.30 -2.54 0.25
CA LEU A 99 -5.22 -1.54 1.29
C LEU A 99 -6.54 -1.51 2.06
N LEU A 100 -6.44 -1.45 3.38
CA LEU A 100 -7.52 -1.07 4.29
C LEU A 100 -7.10 0.20 5.04
N VAL A 101 -8.03 1.15 5.12
CA VAL A 101 -7.89 2.35 5.95
C VAL A 101 -9.10 2.40 6.87
N PRO A 102 -9.04 1.77 8.06
CA PRO A 102 -10.09 1.85 9.07
C PRO A 102 -10.42 3.30 9.39
N GLU A 103 -11.72 3.61 9.47
CA GLU A 103 -12.22 4.97 9.68
C GLU A 103 -11.67 6.01 8.68
N GLY A 104 -11.29 5.55 7.48
CA GLY A 104 -10.90 6.42 6.38
C GLY A 104 -12.03 7.39 6.02
N ARG A 105 -11.67 8.53 5.42
CA ARG A 105 -12.64 9.55 5.00
C ARG A 105 -13.68 8.99 4.01
N THR A 106 -13.32 7.94 3.28
CA THR A 106 -14.21 7.25 2.34
C THR A 106 -13.81 5.78 2.19
N MET A 107 -14.80 4.92 1.90
CA MET A 107 -14.59 3.53 1.53
C MET A 107 -13.76 3.39 0.24
N CYS A 108 -13.73 4.43 -0.61
CA CYS A 108 -12.93 4.48 -1.83
C CYS A 108 -11.41 4.42 -1.59
N TRP A 109 -10.95 4.60 -0.35
CA TRP A 109 -9.54 4.41 0.03
C TRP A 109 -9.15 2.94 0.21
N ASN A 110 -10.11 2.02 0.30
CA ASN A 110 -9.85 0.59 0.43
C ASN A 110 -9.57 -0.05 -0.94
N VAL A 111 -8.38 0.23 -1.47
CA VAL A 111 -7.95 -0.23 -2.80
C VAL A 111 -7.69 -1.73 -2.82
N LYS A 112 -8.27 -2.43 -3.79
CA LYS A 112 -8.01 -3.86 -4.03
C LYS A 112 -6.89 -4.05 -5.04
N ASP A 113 -6.26 -5.21 -5.00
CA ASP A 113 -5.19 -5.62 -5.92
C ASP A 113 -4.07 -4.58 -6.02
N VAL A 114 -3.64 -4.01 -4.90
CA VAL A 114 -2.58 -2.99 -4.86
C VAL A 114 -1.29 -3.58 -5.43
N ALA A 115 -0.68 -2.84 -6.36
CA ALA A 115 0.60 -3.17 -6.95
C ALA A 115 1.67 -2.12 -6.65
N THR A 116 1.26 -0.86 -6.41
CA THR A 116 2.22 0.23 -6.22
C THR A 116 1.75 1.22 -5.17
N LEU A 117 2.67 1.63 -4.30
CA LEU A 117 2.59 2.80 -3.44
C LEU A 117 3.52 3.87 -4.01
N ARG A 118 2.97 4.96 -4.51
CA ARG A 118 3.76 6.09 -5.03
C ARG A 118 3.72 7.23 -4.02
N VAL A 119 4.85 7.54 -3.41
CA VAL A 119 4.97 8.66 -2.46
C VAL A 119 5.13 9.97 -3.21
N THR A 120 4.36 11.00 -2.86
CA THR A 120 4.23 12.23 -3.65
C THR A 120 4.18 13.50 -2.79
N VAL A 121 4.40 14.66 -3.44
CA VAL A 121 4.14 15.98 -2.84
C VAL A 121 2.74 16.42 -3.23
N GLY A 122 1.82 16.36 -2.28
CA GLY A 122 0.42 16.75 -2.46
C GLY A 122 -0.45 15.64 -3.05
N LYS A 123 -1.77 15.90 -3.05
CA LYS A 123 -2.75 15.00 -3.66
C LYS A 123 -2.52 14.94 -5.18
N GLU A 124 -2.42 13.73 -5.73
CA GLU A 124 -2.42 13.52 -7.18
C GLU A 124 -3.84 13.26 -7.70
N LEU A 125 -4.01 13.31 -9.03
CA LEU A 125 -5.24 12.87 -9.68
C LEU A 125 -5.50 11.40 -9.31
N ASP A 126 -6.66 11.16 -8.69
CA ASP A 126 -7.11 9.85 -8.26
C ASP A 126 -8.57 9.63 -8.62
N ASP A 127 -9.04 8.39 -8.45
CA ASP A 127 -10.42 7.99 -8.75
C ASP A 127 -11.37 8.24 -7.56
N VAL A 128 -10.91 9.03 -6.58
CA VAL A 128 -11.63 9.31 -5.34
C VAL A 128 -12.16 10.74 -5.36
N ASP A 129 -13.49 10.87 -5.39
CA ASP A 129 -14.15 12.18 -5.37
C ASP A 129 -13.66 13.05 -4.19
N ASP A 130 -13.43 14.34 -4.45
CA ASP A 130 -12.98 15.30 -3.43
C ASP A 130 -14.01 15.49 -2.29
N ASN A 131 -15.28 15.18 -2.58
CA ASN A 131 -16.39 15.23 -1.64
C ASN A 131 -17.14 13.88 -1.61
N PRO A 132 -16.56 12.86 -0.94
CA PRO A 132 -17.19 11.54 -0.89
C PRO A 132 -18.47 11.60 -0.06
N THR A 133 -19.55 11.03 -0.59
CA THR A 133 -20.81 10.86 0.16
C THR A 133 -20.62 9.70 1.15
N HIS A 134 -20.82 9.96 2.44
CA HIS A 134 -20.74 8.97 3.53
C HIS A 134 -21.87 7.95 3.47
#